data_AF-X0B5A8-F1
#
_entry.id   AF-X0B5A8-F1
#
_cell.length_a   1.000
_cell.length_b   1.000
_cell.length_c   1.000
_cell.angle_alpha   90.00
_cell.angle_beta   90.00
_cell.angle_gamma   90.00
#
_symmetry.space_group_name_H-M   'P 1'
#
loop_
_entity.id
_entity.type
_entity.pdbx_description
1 polymer ?
#
loop_
_entity_poly.entity_id
_entity_poly.type
_entity_poly.pdbx_seq_one_letter_code
_entity_poly.pdbx_strand_id
1 'polypeptide(L)'
;MKILPLVPAFLTTVAAVQPQGIIEIEWSSNCGDASKATNPAIPAANPTVIETPKIASAQAGIPNPVPTDAPVVDSYPPISSAGSTTKNEQVPDPGVYSPHPSPSAPVYSQQEQKSELKTGTASPYGDVKSGKITHYDVGMGACGQNSSGQDETGSIVAISRDVYDAAMIDNNTNNNPLCGRTITMKGSNGKTAHGTILDRCEDCRGGDIDVSHKIFIEIYGSLDLGRTEIEWWYS
;
A
#
# COMPACT_ATOMS: atom_id res chain seq x y z
N MET A 1 -25.67 -25.29 63.13
CA MET A 1 -25.06 -26.16 62.11
C MET A 1 -24.96 -25.40 60.80
N LYS A 2 -23.74 -25.20 60.26
CA LYS A 2 -23.48 -24.57 58.95
C LYS A 2 -23.25 -25.69 57.95
N ILE A 3 -24.06 -25.75 56.90
CA ILE A 3 -23.96 -26.72 55.80
C ILE A 3 -23.16 -26.05 54.68
N LEU A 4 -21.96 -26.56 54.39
CA LEU A 4 -21.18 -26.18 53.21
C LEU A 4 -21.67 -26.99 51.99
N PRO A 5 -21.84 -26.39 50.80
CA PRO A 5 -21.99 -27.14 49.57
C PRO A 5 -20.63 -27.57 49.01
N LEU A 6 -20.53 -28.85 48.66
CA LEU A 6 -19.40 -29.49 47.99
C LEU A 6 -19.46 -29.16 46.50
N VAL A 7 -18.40 -28.57 45.94
CA VAL A 7 -18.24 -28.37 44.49
C VAL A 7 -17.33 -29.47 43.93
N PRO A 8 -17.72 -30.23 42.90
CA PRO A 8 -16.84 -31.21 42.29
C PRO A 8 -15.78 -30.53 41.40
N ALA A 9 -14.51 -30.83 41.65
CA ALA A 9 -13.39 -30.45 40.81
C ALA A 9 -13.34 -31.36 39.57
N PHE A 10 -13.58 -30.79 38.39
CA PHE A 10 -13.32 -31.48 37.12
C PHE A 10 -11.84 -31.34 36.77
N LEU A 11 -11.06 -32.42 36.95
CA LEU A 11 -9.72 -32.54 36.39
C LEU A 11 -9.85 -32.74 34.87
N THR A 12 -9.47 -31.73 34.09
CA THR A 12 -9.29 -31.87 32.64
C THR A 12 -7.83 -32.23 32.37
N THR A 13 -7.57 -33.50 32.06
CA THR A 13 -6.26 -33.95 31.59
C THR A 13 -6.07 -33.50 30.15
N VAL A 14 -5.19 -32.53 29.91
CA VAL A 14 -4.71 -32.20 28.56
C VAL A 14 -3.56 -33.15 28.24
N ALA A 15 -3.79 -34.11 27.35
CA ALA A 15 -2.74 -34.94 26.80
C ALA A 15 -1.91 -34.11 25.81
N ALA A 16 -0.65 -33.84 26.16
CA ALA A 16 0.30 -33.21 25.27
C ALA A 16 0.76 -34.25 24.21
N VAL A 17 0.29 -34.09 22.97
CA VAL A 17 0.84 -34.78 21.81
C VAL A 17 2.14 -34.07 21.41
N GLN A 18 3.26 -34.76 21.59
CA GLN A 18 4.58 -34.35 21.13
C GLN A 18 4.66 -34.61 19.62
N PRO A 19 4.98 -33.63 18.75
CA PRO A 19 5.35 -33.92 17.38
C PRO A 19 6.77 -34.50 17.36
N GLN A 20 6.87 -35.81 17.09
CA GLN A 20 8.14 -36.41 16.68
C GLN A 20 8.36 -36.14 15.20
N GLY A 21 9.51 -35.56 14.86
CA GLY A 21 9.97 -35.46 13.48
C GLY A 21 10.61 -34.12 13.11
N ILE A 22 11.61 -33.67 13.87
CA ILE A 22 12.59 -32.71 13.35
C ILE A 22 13.66 -33.56 12.66
N ILE A 23 13.72 -33.49 11.33
CA ILE A 23 14.89 -33.93 10.58
C ILE A 23 15.99 -32.89 10.84
N GLU A 24 16.99 -33.24 11.64
CA GLU A 24 18.20 -32.44 11.74
C GLU A 24 18.95 -32.52 10.41
N ILE A 25 19.01 -31.41 9.69
CA ILE A 25 19.94 -31.25 8.58
C ILE A 25 21.29 -30.92 9.21
N GLU A 26 22.13 -31.94 9.41
CA GLU A 26 23.54 -31.73 9.74
C GLU A 26 24.23 -30.99 8.59
N TRP A 27 24.55 -29.71 8.81
CA TRP A 27 25.41 -28.95 7.91
C TRP A 27 26.87 -29.38 8.14
N SER A 28 27.32 -30.37 7.36
CA SER A 28 28.74 -30.72 7.29
C SER A 28 29.55 -29.56 6.73
N SER A 29 30.44 -29.04 7.56
CA SER A 29 31.44 -28.03 7.22
C SER A 29 32.53 -28.65 6.35
N ASN A 30 32.46 -28.49 5.03
CA ASN A 30 33.62 -28.73 4.15
C ASN A 30 33.50 -27.87 2.89
N CYS A 31 34.12 -26.69 2.90
CA CYS A 31 34.47 -25.96 1.68
C CYS A 31 35.79 -26.55 1.16
N GLY A 32 35.79 -27.07 -0.06
CA GLY A 32 36.98 -27.59 -0.72
C GLY A 32 36.73 -27.92 -2.19
N ASP A 33 37.32 -27.10 -3.03
CA ASP A 33 37.78 -27.32 -4.41
C ASP A 33 36.83 -27.80 -5.54
N ALA A 34 37.03 -27.12 -6.67
CA ALA A 34 36.31 -27.25 -7.91
C ALA A 34 36.52 -28.62 -8.59
N SER A 35 35.45 -29.15 -9.18
CA SER A 35 35.51 -30.01 -10.39
C SER A 35 34.12 -30.20 -11.02
N LYS A 36 33.90 -29.52 -12.15
CA LYS A 36 33.17 -29.98 -13.34
C LYS A 36 31.86 -30.77 -13.11
N ALA A 37 30.73 -30.05 -13.05
CA ALA A 37 29.41 -30.65 -13.15
C ALA A 37 29.07 -30.96 -14.62
N THR A 38 29.04 -32.24 -14.97
CA THR A 38 28.30 -32.75 -16.14
C THR A 38 26.80 -32.70 -15.84
N ASN A 39 26.06 -32.01 -16.70
CA ASN A 39 24.61 -31.88 -16.69
C ASN A 39 23.91 -33.26 -16.78
N PRO A 40 23.09 -33.69 -15.81
CA PRO A 40 22.20 -34.82 -16.02
C PRO A 40 21.01 -34.39 -16.89
N ALA A 41 20.86 -35.04 -18.04
CA ALA A 41 19.74 -34.84 -18.95
C ALA A 41 18.41 -35.12 -18.24
N ILE A 42 17.53 -34.12 -18.22
CA ILE A 42 16.14 -34.25 -17.78
C ILE A 42 15.40 -35.07 -18.85
N PRO A 43 14.70 -36.18 -18.50
CA PRO A 43 13.86 -36.88 -19.46
C PRO A 43 12.66 -35.99 -19.83
N ALA A 44 12.53 -35.69 -21.13
CA ALA A 44 11.39 -35.00 -21.70
C ALA A 44 10.13 -35.85 -21.54
N ALA A 45 9.21 -35.41 -20.66
CA ALA A 45 7.86 -35.95 -20.62
C ALA A 45 7.09 -35.42 -21.83
N ASN A 46 6.62 -36.37 -22.67
CA ASN A 46 5.79 -36.11 -23.84
C ASN A 46 4.40 -35.63 -23.37
N PRO A 47 3.84 -34.51 -23.86
CA PRO A 47 2.50 -34.08 -23.45
C PRO A 47 1.46 -35.03 -24.04
N THR A 48 0.67 -35.66 -23.16
CA THR A 48 -0.54 -36.40 -23.53
C THR A 48 -1.57 -35.42 -24.08
N VAL A 49 -1.96 -35.63 -25.35
CA VAL A 49 -3.05 -34.92 -26.02
C VAL A 49 -4.35 -35.28 -25.32
N ILE A 50 -4.92 -34.33 -24.58
CA ILE A 50 -6.29 -34.45 -24.07
C ILE A 50 -7.22 -34.00 -25.20
N GLU A 51 -8.00 -34.94 -25.74
CA GLU A 51 -9.06 -34.63 -26.70
C GLU A 51 -10.13 -33.75 -26.05
N THR A 52 -10.34 -32.58 -26.66
CA THR A 52 -11.38 -31.62 -26.30
C THR A 52 -12.77 -32.24 -26.50
N PRO A 53 -13.69 -32.21 -25.51
CA PRO A 53 -15.08 -32.57 -25.74
C PRO A 53 -15.75 -31.51 -26.62
N LYS A 54 -16.28 -31.95 -27.76
CA LYS A 54 -17.14 -31.15 -28.65
C LYS A 54 -18.46 -30.87 -27.95
N ILE A 55 -18.58 -29.70 -27.32
CA ILE A 55 -19.86 -29.22 -26.77
C ILE A 55 -20.78 -28.84 -27.92
N ALA A 56 -21.96 -29.45 -27.95
CA ALA A 56 -23.04 -29.16 -28.87
C ALA A 56 -23.51 -27.71 -28.67
N SER A 57 -23.48 -26.93 -29.75
CA SER A 57 -23.95 -25.56 -29.82
C SER A 57 -25.48 -25.55 -29.71
N ALA A 58 -26.01 -25.09 -28.57
CA ALA A 58 -27.41 -24.75 -28.43
C ALA A 58 -27.63 -23.34 -29.01
N GLN A 59 -28.46 -23.23 -30.04
CA GLN A 59 -28.88 -21.96 -30.63
C GLN A 59 -29.59 -21.10 -29.57
N ALA A 60 -28.95 -20.00 -29.17
CA ALA A 60 -29.62 -18.89 -28.51
C ALA A 60 -30.53 -18.20 -29.54
N GLY A 61 -31.84 -18.25 -29.33
CA GLY A 61 -32.82 -17.51 -30.11
C GLY A 61 -32.56 -16.02 -29.99
N ILE A 62 -32.56 -15.34 -31.14
CA ILE A 62 -32.49 -13.90 -31.27
C ILE A 62 -33.79 -13.32 -30.72
N PRO A 63 -33.79 -12.45 -29.68
CA PRO A 63 -34.98 -11.64 -29.40
C PRO A 63 -35.12 -10.56 -30.46
N ASN A 64 -36.30 -10.49 -31.08
CA ASN A 64 -36.69 -9.52 -32.10
C ASN A 64 -36.44 -8.06 -31.68
N PRO A 65 -36.20 -7.14 -32.63
CA PRO A 65 -36.13 -5.72 -32.35
C PRO A 65 -37.49 -5.18 -31.90
N VAL A 66 -37.50 -4.50 -30.76
CA VAL A 66 -38.66 -3.76 -30.23
C VAL A 66 -38.98 -2.59 -31.17
N PRO A 67 -40.25 -2.41 -31.62
CA PRO A 67 -40.66 -1.23 -32.37
C PRO A 67 -40.60 0.00 -31.45
N THR A 68 -39.77 0.96 -31.83
CA THR A 68 -39.72 2.29 -31.19
C THR A 68 -40.75 3.17 -31.90
N ASP A 69 -41.93 3.31 -31.29
CA ASP A 69 -42.88 4.37 -31.61
C ASP A 69 -43.27 5.08 -30.32
N ALA A 70 -42.49 6.10 -29.97
CA ALA A 70 -42.83 7.06 -28.93
C ALA A 70 -42.95 8.45 -29.58
N PRO A 71 -44.05 9.19 -29.37
CA PRO A 71 -44.26 10.48 -30.00
C PRO A 71 -43.31 11.53 -29.40
N VAL A 72 -42.59 12.22 -30.29
CA VAL A 72 -41.85 13.45 -29.98
C VAL A 72 -42.86 14.53 -29.59
N VAL A 73 -42.93 14.86 -28.30
CA VAL A 73 -43.51 16.11 -27.82
C VAL A 73 -42.40 17.13 -27.70
N ASP A 74 -42.41 18.04 -28.67
CA ASP A 74 -41.60 19.24 -28.78
C ASP A 74 -42.21 20.32 -27.87
N SER A 75 -41.52 20.68 -26.79
CA SER A 75 -41.88 21.80 -25.90
C SER A 75 -40.72 22.19 -24.99
N TYR A 76 -39.66 22.78 -25.54
CA TYR A 76 -38.78 23.66 -24.75
C TYR A 76 -38.99 25.11 -25.18
N PRO A 77 -39.27 26.05 -24.26
CA PRO A 77 -39.42 27.46 -24.59
C PRO A 77 -38.06 28.08 -24.97
N PRO A 78 -38.05 29.11 -25.83
CA PRO A 78 -36.81 29.79 -26.21
C PRO A 78 -36.23 30.56 -25.02
N ILE A 79 -35.02 30.20 -24.61
CA ILE A 79 -34.23 31.03 -23.70
C ILE A 79 -33.66 32.19 -24.53
N SER A 80 -34.16 33.39 -24.23
CA SER A 80 -33.70 34.65 -24.79
C SER A 80 -32.26 34.94 -24.32
N SER A 81 -31.29 34.91 -25.24
CA SER A 81 -29.95 35.41 -25.00
C SER A 81 -29.89 36.87 -25.44
N ALA A 82 -29.98 37.77 -24.47
CA ALA A 82 -29.88 39.21 -24.68
C ALA A 82 -28.42 39.63 -24.88
N GLY A 83 -28.14 40.19 -26.06
CA GLY A 83 -27.52 41.51 -26.24
C GLY A 83 -26.21 41.81 -25.52
N SER A 84 -25.12 41.70 -26.28
CA SER A 84 -23.84 42.37 -26.04
C SER A 84 -24.02 43.89 -25.88
N THR A 85 -23.49 44.45 -24.79
CA THR A 85 -23.11 45.88 -24.74
C THR A 85 -21.71 46.00 -24.14
N THR A 86 -20.83 46.57 -24.96
CA THR A 86 -19.49 47.04 -24.67
C THR A 86 -19.52 48.20 -23.67
N LYS A 87 -18.78 48.08 -22.58
CA LYS A 87 -18.23 49.23 -21.85
C LYS A 87 -16.77 48.94 -21.52
N ASN A 88 -15.89 49.58 -22.28
CA ASN A 88 -14.50 49.82 -21.91
C ASN A 88 -14.46 50.48 -20.53
N GLU A 89 -13.68 49.95 -19.59
CA GLU A 89 -13.00 50.75 -18.58
C GLU A 89 -11.77 49.98 -18.05
N GLN A 90 -10.60 50.50 -18.43
CA GLN A 90 -9.29 50.47 -17.77
C GLN A 90 -8.78 49.18 -17.07
N VAL A 91 -7.69 48.63 -17.63
CA VAL A 91 -6.72 47.73 -16.98
C VAL A 91 -5.99 48.48 -15.84
N PRO A 92 -5.94 47.95 -14.60
CA PRO A 92 -4.95 48.36 -13.62
C PRO A 92 -3.69 47.47 -13.71
N ASP A 93 -2.56 48.17 -13.74
CA ASP A 93 -1.15 47.77 -13.71
C ASP A 93 -0.78 46.62 -12.74
N PRO A 94 0.08 45.65 -13.13
CA PRO A 94 0.64 44.66 -12.22
C PRO A 94 1.82 45.26 -11.45
N GLY A 95 1.50 45.98 -10.38
CA GLY A 95 2.49 46.53 -9.46
C GLY A 95 1.99 46.50 -8.03
N VAL A 96 2.80 45.93 -7.14
CA VAL A 96 2.74 46.04 -5.67
C VAL A 96 1.79 45.07 -4.96
N TYR A 97 2.21 43.80 -4.84
CA TYR A 97 1.95 43.04 -3.61
C TYR A 97 3.09 43.32 -2.64
N SER A 98 2.77 44.05 -1.57
CA SER A 98 3.67 44.26 -0.43
C SER A 98 3.90 42.94 0.32
N PRO A 99 5.10 42.75 0.91
CA PRO A 99 5.50 41.48 1.50
C PRO A 99 4.70 41.15 2.77
N HIS A 100 4.11 39.95 2.79
CA HIS A 100 3.64 39.33 4.02
C HIS A 100 4.84 39.11 4.96
N PRO A 101 4.78 39.52 6.24
CA PRO A 101 5.83 39.22 7.19
C PRO A 101 5.87 37.71 7.45
N SER A 102 7.01 37.14 7.08
CA SER A 102 7.49 35.81 7.46
C SER A 102 7.46 35.65 8.99
N PRO A 103 6.80 34.62 9.54
CA PRO A 103 7.02 34.26 10.94
C PRO A 103 8.44 33.72 11.08
N SER A 104 9.22 34.38 11.94
CA SER A 104 10.60 34.05 12.25
C SER A 104 10.74 32.57 12.65
N ALA A 105 11.58 31.85 11.92
CA ALA A 105 12.04 30.52 12.32
C ALA A 105 12.72 30.61 13.69
N PRO A 106 12.40 29.74 14.68
CA PRO A 106 13.29 29.56 15.80
C PRO A 106 14.57 28.90 15.30
N VAL A 107 15.70 29.55 15.59
CA VAL A 107 17.05 29.00 15.44
C VAL A 107 17.15 27.77 16.36
N TYR A 108 16.92 26.58 15.81
CA TYR A 108 17.18 25.34 16.51
C TYR A 108 18.69 25.09 16.46
N SER A 109 19.32 25.23 17.62
CA SER A 109 20.73 24.91 17.83
C SER A 109 20.97 23.45 17.44
N GLN A 110 21.94 23.21 16.55
CA GLN A 110 22.47 21.87 16.34
C GLN A 110 23.21 21.45 17.61
N GLN A 111 22.55 20.66 18.45
CA GLN A 111 23.26 19.81 19.38
C GLN A 111 23.64 18.53 18.63
N GLU A 112 24.93 18.38 18.38
CA GLU A 112 25.55 17.12 17.97
C GLU A 112 25.21 16.04 19.00
N GLN A 113 24.16 15.26 18.73
CA GLN A 113 23.92 14.03 19.46
C GLN A 113 24.91 12.99 18.95
N LYS A 114 26.05 12.94 19.64
CA LYS A 114 26.95 11.80 19.72
C LYS A 114 26.11 10.53 19.91
N SER A 115 25.92 9.79 18.83
CA SER A 115 25.21 8.51 18.83
C SER A 115 26.02 7.54 19.69
N GLU A 116 25.63 7.38 20.94
CA GLU A 116 26.10 6.29 21.78
C GLU A 116 25.53 5.01 21.19
N LEU A 117 26.42 4.20 20.62
CA LEU A 117 26.19 2.83 20.23
C LEU A 117 25.68 2.05 21.44
N LYS A 118 24.36 2.05 21.63
CA LYS A 118 23.69 1.04 22.43
C LYS A 118 23.68 -0.22 21.59
N THR A 119 24.40 -1.23 22.06
CA THR A 119 24.24 -2.63 21.68
C THR A 119 22.81 -3.05 22.01
N GLY A 120 21.89 -2.71 21.11
CA GLY A 120 20.50 -3.12 21.17
C GLY A 120 20.39 -4.52 20.61
N THR A 121 19.76 -5.41 21.37
CA THR A 121 19.18 -6.66 20.88
C THR A 121 18.59 -6.40 19.50
N ALA A 122 19.12 -7.05 18.47
CA ALA A 122 18.65 -6.88 17.11
C ALA A 122 17.13 -7.09 17.11
N SER A 123 16.39 -6.02 16.85
CA SER A 123 14.96 -6.13 16.61
C SER A 123 14.80 -7.14 15.47
N PRO A 124 13.94 -8.17 15.61
CA PRO A 124 13.71 -9.12 14.53
C PRO A 124 13.08 -8.44 13.30
N TYR A 125 12.56 -7.23 13.49
CA TYR A 125 12.12 -6.32 12.46
C TYR A 125 13.32 -5.46 12.05
N GLY A 126 13.67 -5.43 10.76
CA GLY A 126 14.76 -4.59 10.23
C GLY A 126 14.60 -3.10 10.59
N ASP A 127 15.52 -2.24 10.15
CA ASP A 127 15.59 -0.83 10.59
C ASP A 127 14.22 -0.13 10.65
N VAL A 128 13.71 0.05 11.86
CA VAL A 128 12.40 0.66 12.13
C VAL A 128 12.48 2.16 11.85
N LYS A 129 11.46 2.67 11.18
CA LYS A 129 11.33 4.08 10.81
C LYS A 129 10.12 4.66 11.51
N SER A 130 10.29 5.84 12.09
CA SER A 130 9.22 6.61 12.71
C SER A 130 8.89 7.82 11.85
N GLY A 131 7.61 8.14 11.73
CA GLY A 131 7.14 9.27 10.94
C GLY A 131 5.67 9.58 11.19
N LYS A 132 5.08 10.32 10.26
CA LYS A 132 3.63 10.52 10.19
C LYS A 132 3.04 9.71 9.03
N ILE A 133 1.80 9.28 9.22
CA ILE A 133 0.98 8.61 8.21
C ILE A 133 -0.18 9.54 7.83
N THR A 134 -0.42 9.68 6.53
CA THR A 134 -1.62 10.28 5.93
C THR A 134 -2.34 9.27 5.05
N HIS A 135 -3.40 9.69 4.36
CA HIS A 135 -4.05 8.87 3.36
C HIS A 135 -4.37 9.66 2.08
N TYR A 136 -4.53 8.94 0.97
CA TYR A 136 -4.83 9.53 -0.34
C TYR A 136 -5.70 8.62 -1.22
N ASP A 137 -6.30 9.23 -2.24
CA ASP A 137 -6.96 8.52 -3.34
C ASP A 137 -5.88 7.95 -4.28
N VAL A 138 -5.84 6.63 -4.42
CA VAL A 138 -4.81 5.92 -5.16
C VAL A 138 -5.02 6.03 -6.68
N GLY A 139 -3.92 6.02 -7.42
CA GLY A 139 -3.94 6.15 -8.87
C GLY A 139 -2.74 5.50 -9.54
N MET A 140 -2.21 6.18 -10.55
CA MET A 140 -0.94 5.79 -11.19
C MET A 140 0.21 6.11 -10.24
N GLY A 141 0.87 5.08 -9.73
CA GLY A 141 2.00 5.24 -8.82
C GLY A 141 3.34 5.39 -9.55
N ALA A 142 4.34 5.93 -8.87
CA ALA A 142 5.72 6.08 -9.35
C ALA A 142 6.40 4.74 -9.73
N CYS A 143 5.87 3.61 -9.24
CA CYS A 143 6.30 2.27 -9.64
C CYS A 143 5.69 1.79 -10.97
N GLY A 144 4.91 2.64 -11.66
CA GLY A 144 4.30 2.35 -12.95
C GLY A 144 3.05 1.45 -12.88
N GLN A 145 2.54 1.18 -11.67
CA GLN A 145 1.32 0.41 -11.48
C GLN A 145 0.13 1.35 -11.31
N ASN A 146 -0.99 1.03 -11.95
CA ASN A 146 -2.23 1.75 -11.77
C ASN A 146 -3.13 1.05 -10.75
N SER A 147 -3.36 1.71 -9.63
CA SER A 147 -4.25 1.26 -8.55
C SER A 147 -5.56 2.04 -8.47
N SER A 148 -5.94 2.82 -9.49
CA SER A 148 -7.19 3.60 -9.48
C SER A 148 -8.41 2.76 -9.09
N GLY A 149 -9.23 3.31 -8.19
CA GLY A 149 -10.43 2.67 -7.67
C GLY A 149 -10.16 1.64 -6.57
N GLN A 150 -8.92 1.53 -6.09
CA GLN A 150 -8.53 0.64 -5.00
C GLN A 150 -8.37 1.36 -3.66
N ASP A 151 -8.93 2.57 -3.51
CA ASP A 151 -8.75 3.43 -2.33
C ASP A 151 -9.07 2.68 -1.03
N GLU A 152 -10.19 1.98 -0.99
CA GLU A 152 -10.66 1.22 0.17
C GLU A 152 -10.38 -0.29 0.10
N THR A 153 -9.82 -0.78 -1.00
CA THR A 153 -9.67 -2.24 -1.23
C THR A 153 -8.21 -2.68 -1.32
N GLY A 154 -7.33 -1.85 -1.87
CA GLY A 154 -5.92 -2.13 -2.04
C GLY A 154 -5.07 -1.66 -0.86
N SER A 155 -4.00 -2.38 -0.56
CA SER A 155 -3.02 -2.01 0.46
C SER A 155 -1.81 -1.35 -0.19
N ILE A 156 -1.94 -0.06 -0.53
CA ILE A 156 -0.92 0.71 -1.26
C ILE A 156 -0.24 1.70 -0.33
N VAL A 157 1.08 1.80 -0.46
CA VAL A 157 1.93 2.74 0.26
C VAL A 157 2.70 3.60 -0.74
N ALA A 158 2.61 4.91 -0.54
CA ALA A 158 3.52 5.89 -1.08
C ALA A 158 4.59 6.23 -0.03
N ILE A 159 5.84 5.92 -0.33
CA ILE A 159 6.96 6.24 0.57
C ILE A 159 7.47 7.66 0.31
N SER A 160 8.06 8.32 1.30
CA SER A 160 8.57 9.68 1.11
C SER A 160 9.53 9.80 -0.06
N ARG A 161 9.49 10.95 -0.76
CA ARG A 161 10.44 11.24 -1.83
C ARG A 161 11.90 11.07 -1.41
N ASP A 162 12.23 11.45 -0.17
CA ASP A 162 13.62 11.37 0.31
C ASP A 162 14.11 9.92 0.36
N VAL A 163 13.25 8.99 0.80
CA VAL A 163 13.59 7.55 0.85
C VAL A 163 13.50 6.91 -0.53
N TYR A 164 12.53 7.32 -1.35
CA TYR A 164 12.37 6.83 -2.71
C TYR A 164 13.57 7.23 -3.59
N ASP A 165 13.92 8.52 -3.63
CA ASP A 165 15.03 9.05 -4.44
C ASP A 165 16.36 8.44 -4.03
N ALA A 166 16.61 8.29 -2.72
CA ALA A 166 17.84 7.69 -2.22
C ALA A 166 18.03 6.24 -2.67
N ALA A 167 16.96 5.54 -3.05
CA ALA A 167 17.01 4.17 -3.54
C ALA A 167 17.05 4.05 -5.07
N MET A 168 16.93 5.15 -5.82
CA MET A 168 16.96 5.10 -7.28
C MET A 168 18.29 4.56 -7.80
N ILE A 169 18.22 3.64 -8.76
CA ILE A 169 19.37 3.01 -9.41
C ILE A 169 19.62 3.52 -10.83
N ASP A 170 18.60 4.15 -11.43
CA ASP A 170 18.62 4.76 -12.75
C ASP A 170 17.57 5.90 -12.78
N ASN A 171 17.34 6.49 -13.96
CA ASN A 171 16.36 7.58 -14.12
C ASN A 171 14.90 7.08 -14.30
N ASN A 172 14.68 5.76 -14.35
CA ASN A 172 13.35 5.18 -14.49
C ASN A 172 12.78 4.89 -13.11
N THR A 173 11.83 5.71 -12.64
CA THR A 173 11.20 5.54 -11.32
C THR A 173 10.59 4.14 -11.15
N ASN A 174 10.06 3.55 -12.21
CA ASN A 174 9.44 2.22 -12.16
C ASN A 174 10.45 1.11 -11.80
N ASN A 175 11.75 1.33 -12.02
CA ASN A 175 12.83 0.41 -11.70
C ASN A 175 13.36 0.57 -10.26
N ASN A 176 12.76 1.45 -9.45
CA ASN A 176 13.21 1.65 -8.08
C ASN A 176 13.14 0.31 -7.30
N PRO A 177 14.21 -0.13 -6.64
CA PRO A 177 14.25 -1.39 -5.90
C PRO A 177 13.30 -1.43 -4.71
N LEU A 178 12.71 -0.30 -4.31
CA LEU A 178 11.64 -0.26 -3.31
C LEU A 178 10.27 -0.66 -3.87
N CYS A 179 10.06 -0.54 -5.18
CA CYS A 179 8.80 -0.91 -5.81
C CYS A 179 8.48 -2.39 -5.61
N GLY A 180 7.25 -2.67 -5.19
CA GLY A 180 6.78 -4.02 -4.89
C GLY A 180 7.23 -4.57 -3.54
N ARG A 181 8.07 -3.86 -2.78
CA ARG A 181 8.41 -4.28 -1.41
C ARG A 181 7.24 -4.06 -0.48
N THR A 182 7.09 -4.96 0.48
CA THR A 182 6.08 -4.86 1.54
C THR A 182 6.67 -4.22 2.78
N ILE A 183 5.88 -3.39 3.45
CA ILE A 183 6.18 -2.89 4.79
C ILE A 183 5.09 -3.30 5.78
N THR A 184 5.47 -3.39 7.04
CA THR A 184 4.54 -3.45 8.16
C THR A 184 4.49 -2.08 8.82
N MET A 185 3.28 -1.59 9.06
CA MET A 185 3.01 -0.30 9.69
C MET A 185 2.29 -0.54 11.01
N LYS A 186 2.71 0.16 12.07
CA LYS A 186 2.15 0.07 13.40
C LYS A 186 1.74 1.45 13.90
N GLY A 187 0.46 1.59 14.21
CA GLY A 187 -0.09 2.80 14.81
C GLY A 187 0.26 2.93 16.29
N SER A 188 0.15 4.16 16.80
CA SER A 188 0.32 4.45 18.23
C SER A 188 -0.69 3.71 19.12
N ASN A 189 -1.82 3.29 18.54
CA ASN A 189 -2.83 2.43 19.17
C ASN A 189 -2.43 0.93 19.21
N GLY A 190 -1.25 0.57 18.71
CA GLY A 190 -0.74 -0.79 18.68
C GLY A 190 -1.28 -1.67 17.55
N LYS A 191 -2.22 -1.18 16.74
CA LYS A 191 -2.70 -1.91 15.56
C LYS A 191 -1.66 -1.90 14.46
N THR A 192 -1.65 -2.98 13.68
CA THR A 192 -0.72 -3.16 12.57
C THR A 192 -1.47 -3.42 11.28
N ALA A 193 -0.92 -2.94 10.16
CA ALA A 193 -1.35 -3.29 8.82
C ALA A 193 -0.13 -3.53 7.92
N HIS A 194 -0.33 -4.22 6.81
CA HIS A 194 0.70 -4.46 5.79
C HIS A 194 0.32 -3.76 4.49
N GLY A 195 1.31 -3.24 3.79
CA GLY A 195 1.11 -2.57 2.51
C GLY A 195 2.31 -2.69 1.59
N THR A 196 2.03 -2.57 0.29
CA THR A 196 3.04 -2.65 -0.77
C THR A 196 3.43 -1.26 -1.22
N ILE A 197 4.73 -1.01 -1.33
CA ILE A 197 5.25 0.23 -1.90
C ILE A 197 5.02 0.19 -3.41
N LEU A 198 4.05 0.99 -3.87
CA LEU A 198 3.75 1.15 -5.31
C LEU A 198 3.87 2.60 -5.77
N ASP A 199 4.19 3.51 -4.85
CA ASP A 199 4.17 4.93 -5.14
C ASP A 199 5.19 5.71 -4.31
N ARG A 200 5.30 6.99 -4.66
CA ARG A 200 6.19 7.98 -4.07
C ARG A 200 5.36 9.19 -3.65
N CYS A 201 5.49 9.59 -2.39
CA CYS A 201 4.85 10.78 -1.86
C CYS A 201 5.79 11.99 -1.98
N GLU A 202 5.47 12.94 -2.87
CA GLU A 202 6.29 14.14 -3.13
C GLU A 202 6.37 15.09 -1.92
N ASP A 203 5.32 15.15 -1.12
CA ASP A 203 5.22 16.07 0.02
C ASP A 203 5.66 15.45 1.36
N CYS A 204 5.78 14.12 1.42
CA CYS A 204 6.28 13.40 2.58
C CYS A 204 7.79 13.62 2.77
N ARG A 205 8.25 13.60 4.03
CA ARG A 205 9.67 13.77 4.40
C ARG A 205 10.14 12.63 5.28
N GLY A 206 11.39 12.20 5.09
CA GLY A 206 12.02 11.20 5.96
C GLY A 206 11.18 9.92 6.13
N GLY A 207 10.76 9.63 7.36
CA GLY A 207 9.97 8.43 7.69
C GLY A 207 8.47 8.54 7.41
N ASP A 208 7.98 9.68 6.91
CA ASP A 208 6.56 9.85 6.58
C ASP A 208 6.14 8.94 5.42
N ILE A 209 4.90 8.46 5.48
CA ILE A 209 4.26 7.65 4.45
C ILE A 209 2.84 8.17 4.18
N ASP A 210 2.37 7.97 2.96
CA ASP A 210 0.99 8.22 2.56
C ASP A 210 0.38 6.89 2.08
N VAL A 211 -0.79 6.51 2.57
CA VAL A 211 -1.34 5.16 2.33
C VAL A 211 -2.74 5.21 1.73
N SER A 212 -3.18 4.09 1.16
CA SER A 212 -4.59 3.96 0.75
C SER A 212 -5.54 4.12 1.94
N HIS A 213 -6.77 4.57 1.68
CA HIS A 213 -7.83 4.68 2.69
C HIS A 213 -8.01 3.38 3.47
N LYS A 214 -7.92 2.23 2.79
CA LYS A 214 -7.96 0.90 3.40
C LYS A 214 -7.01 0.76 4.59
N ILE A 215 -5.72 1.05 4.40
CA ILE A 215 -4.69 0.87 5.44
C ILE A 215 -4.93 1.84 6.59
N PHE A 216 -5.24 3.10 6.27
CA PHE A 216 -5.48 4.10 7.30
C PHE A 216 -6.68 3.74 8.17
N ILE A 217 -7.78 3.26 7.57
CA ILE A 217 -8.97 2.76 8.26
C ILE A 217 -8.66 1.48 9.05
N GLU A 218 -7.87 0.56 8.51
CA GLU A 218 -7.48 -0.67 9.23
C GLU A 218 -6.75 -0.35 10.55
N ILE A 219 -5.85 0.63 10.53
CA ILE A 219 -5.10 1.06 11.71
C ILE A 219 -5.95 1.95 12.62
N TYR A 220 -6.64 2.98 12.11
CA TYR A 220 -7.26 4.02 12.93
C TYR A 220 -8.79 3.97 13.02
N GLY A 221 -9.44 3.13 12.21
CA GLY A 221 -10.89 2.94 12.19
C GLY A 221 -11.68 3.98 11.39
N SER A 222 -11.05 5.07 10.98
CA SER A 222 -11.65 6.14 10.15
C SER A 222 -10.56 7.00 9.52
N LEU A 223 -10.93 7.85 8.56
CA LEU A 223 -10.04 8.83 7.93
C LEU A 223 -9.95 10.17 8.71
N ASP A 224 -10.81 10.38 9.72
CA ASP A 224 -11.01 11.68 10.38
C ASP A 224 -9.76 12.27 11.03
N LEU A 225 -8.79 11.43 11.41
CA LEU A 225 -7.51 11.91 11.94
C LEU A 225 -6.70 12.67 10.89
N GLY A 226 -6.81 12.29 9.61
CA GLY A 226 -6.09 12.85 8.47
C GLY A 226 -4.58 12.62 8.46
N ARG A 227 -3.90 12.89 9.60
CA ARG A 227 -2.47 12.73 9.80
C ARG A 227 -2.16 12.36 11.25
N THR A 228 -1.39 11.30 11.46
CA THR A 228 -1.03 10.84 12.81
C THR A 228 0.31 10.11 12.83
N GLU A 229 0.77 9.64 13.98
CA GLU A 229 2.07 8.98 14.16
C GLU A 229 2.08 7.54 13.67
N ILE A 230 3.20 7.09 13.11
CA ILE A 230 3.38 5.71 12.68
C ILE A 230 4.82 5.24 12.91
N GLU A 231 4.98 3.96 13.16
CA GLU A 231 6.24 3.24 12.99
C GLU A 231 6.10 2.22 11.86
N TRP A 232 7.12 2.05 11.04
CA TRP A 232 7.10 1.03 10.00
C TRP A 232 8.48 0.44 9.72
N TRP A 233 8.49 -0.77 9.18
CA TRP A 233 9.70 -1.49 8.80
C TRP A 233 9.42 -2.34 7.57
N TYR A 234 10.47 -2.69 6.82
CA TYR A 234 10.35 -3.64 5.71
C TYR A 234 10.03 -5.04 6.24
N SER A 235 9.03 -5.68 5.64
CA SER A 235 8.63 -7.06 5.96
C SER A 235 9.60 -8.10 5.40
#